data_AF-A0A108E735-F1
#
_entry.id   AF-A0A108E735-F1
#
_cell.length_a   1.000
_cell.length_b   1.000
_cell.length_c   1.000
_cell.angle_alpha   90.00
_cell.angle_beta   90.00
_cell.angle_gamma   90.00
#
_symmetry.space_group_name_H-M   'P 1'
#
loop_
_entity.id
_entity.type
_entity.pdbx_description
1 polymer ?
#
loop_
_entity_poly.entity_id
_entity_poly.type
_entity_poly.pdbx_seq_one_letter_code
_entity_poly.pdbx_strand_id
1 'polypeptide(L)'
;MAVALALRVDVLLLDEPFNGLDARSHALLEDALADPARVSTQCIVISSHASINAPGVRDLDLLTMDGYHGTRTEDGTSRTAI
;
A
#
# COMPACT_ATOMS: atom_id res chain seq x y z
N MET A 1 11.57 2.88 -9.45
CA MET A 1 11.50 2.55 -8.02
C MET A 1 12.84 2.67 -7.28
N ALA A 2 13.90 1.96 -7.70
CA ALA A 2 15.18 1.93 -6.97
C ALA A 2 15.78 3.31 -6.62
N VAL A 3 15.74 4.27 -7.55
CA VAL A 3 16.24 5.64 -7.31
C VAL A 3 15.41 6.35 -6.23
N ALA A 4 14.08 6.22 -6.28
CA ALA A 4 13.18 6.85 -5.32
C ALA A 4 13.43 6.33 -3.90
N LEU A 5 13.65 5.02 -3.75
CA LEU A 5 14.05 4.43 -2.49
C LEU A 5 15.43 4.95 -2.06
N ALA A 6 16.43 5.07 -2.94
CA ALA A 6 17.76 5.55 -2.55
C ALA A 6 17.80 7.00 -2.02
N LEU A 7 16.76 7.81 -2.23
CA LEU A 7 16.69 9.19 -1.76
C LEU A 7 16.48 9.25 -0.24
N ARG A 8 17.26 10.13 0.42
CA ARG A 8 17.06 10.53 1.82
C ARG A 8 16.25 11.82 1.85
N VAL A 9 14.94 11.69 1.69
CA VAL A 9 13.96 12.79 1.77
C VAL A 9 13.03 12.57 2.95
N ASP A 10 12.52 13.63 3.55
CA ASP A 10 11.61 13.53 4.70
C ASP A 10 10.25 12.92 4.32
N VAL A 11 9.81 13.16 3.09
CA VAL A 11 8.55 12.65 2.54
C VAL A 11 8.78 12.04 1.16
N LEU A 12 8.31 10.80 0.98
CA LEU A 12 8.36 10.06 -0.29
C LEU A 12 6.96 9.66 -0.71
N LEU A 13 6.51 10.10 -1.89
CA LEU A 13 5.24 9.69 -2.49
C LEU A 13 5.49 8.68 -3.59
N LEU A 14 4.81 7.53 -3.53
CA LEU A 14 4.87 6.48 -4.54
C LEU A 14 3.47 6.20 -5.08
N ASP A 15 3.28 6.34 -6.38
CA ASP A 15 2.02 6.05 -7.05
C ASP A 15 2.08 4.65 -7.68
N GLU A 16 1.18 3.76 -7.24
CA GLU A 16 1.04 2.37 -7.67
C GLU A 16 2.37 1.57 -7.74
N PRO A 17 3.19 1.54 -6.66
CA PRO A 17 4.55 1.01 -6.73
C PRO A 17 4.63 -0.52 -6.91
N PHE A 18 3.53 -1.23 -6.69
CA PHE A 18 3.42 -2.68 -6.84
C PHE A 18 2.95 -3.10 -8.24
N ASN A 19 2.50 -2.17 -9.07
CA ASN A 19 1.97 -2.48 -10.38
C ASN A 19 3.04 -3.08 -11.30
N GLY A 20 2.72 -4.20 -11.95
CA GLY A 20 3.63 -4.89 -12.86
C GLY A 20 4.80 -5.62 -12.20
N LEU A 21 4.82 -5.76 -10.87
CA LEU A 21 5.81 -6.58 -10.16
C LEU A 21 5.39 -8.06 -10.13
N ASP A 22 6.38 -8.95 -10.27
CA ASP A 22 6.20 -10.35 -9.91
C ASP A 22 6.22 -10.53 -8.38
N ALA A 23 5.79 -11.71 -7.90
CA ALA A 23 5.70 -12.00 -6.46
C ALA A 23 7.04 -11.81 -5.71
N ARG A 24 8.17 -12.10 -6.37
CA ARG A 24 9.50 -11.92 -5.76
C ARG A 24 9.83 -10.44 -5.60
N SER A 25 9.55 -9.66 -6.62
CA SER A 25 9.79 -8.22 -6.65
C SER A 25 8.85 -7.48 -5.70
N HIS A 26 7.62 -7.99 -5.52
CA HIS A 26 6.68 -7.53 -4.52
C HIS A 26 7.25 -7.66 -3.11
N ALA A 27 7.72 -8.86 -2.74
CA ALA A 27 8.33 -9.12 -1.43
C ALA A 27 9.58 -8.26 -1.19
N LEU A 28 10.43 -8.09 -2.21
CA LEU A 28 11.61 -7.23 -2.12
C LEU A 28 11.25 -5.75 -1.86
N LEU A 29 10.17 -5.27 -2.46
CA LEU A 29 9.69 -3.92 -2.23
C LEU A 29 9.10 -3.76 -0.83
N GLU A 30 8.32 -4.75 -0.34
CA GLU A 30 7.81 -4.77 1.03
C GLU A 30 8.95 -4.73 2.05
N ASP A 31 9.98 -5.55 1.88
CA ASP A 31 11.17 -5.57 2.75
C ASP A 31 11.89 -4.22 2.74
N ALA A 32 12.02 -3.59 1.57
CA ALA A 32 12.67 -2.28 1.44
C ALA A 32 11.87 -1.15 2.10
N LEU A 33 10.54 -1.22 2.06
CA LEU A 33 9.65 -0.26 2.71
C LEU A 33 9.59 -0.46 4.23
N ALA A 34 9.79 -1.69 4.70
CA ALA A 34 9.81 -2.05 6.12
C ALA A 34 11.16 -1.79 6.81
N ASP A 35 12.18 -1.29 6.10
CA ASP A 35 13.51 -0.98 6.66
C ASP A 35 13.38 -0.01 7.85
N PRO A 36 13.73 -0.42 9.09
CA PRO A 36 13.58 0.41 10.28
C PRO A 36 14.35 1.74 10.22
N ALA A 37 15.47 1.78 9.49
CA ALA A 37 16.25 3.00 9.31
C ALA A 37 15.46 4.07 8.52
N ARG A 38 14.54 3.63 7.65
CA ARG A 38 13.62 4.52 6.90
C ARG A 38 12.40 4.88 7.69
N VAL A 39 11.73 3.88 8.27
CA VAL A 39 10.46 4.08 9.00
C VAL A 39 10.63 5.06 10.17
N SER A 40 11.84 5.18 10.73
CA SER A 40 12.16 6.12 11.80
C SER A 40 12.48 7.56 11.34
N THR A 41 12.75 7.78 10.06
CA THR A 41 13.27 9.08 9.55
C THR A 41 12.53 9.64 8.35
N GLN A 42 11.69 8.83 7.69
CA GLN A 42 11.05 9.17 6.43
C GLN A 42 9.57 8.79 6.47
N CYS A 43 8.70 9.72 6.10
CA CYS A 43 7.28 9.47 5.87
C CYS A 43 7.09 8.97 4.43
N ILE A 44 6.56 7.76 4.25
CA ILE A 44 6.31 7.18 2.93
C ILE A 44 4.80 7.10 2.74
N VAL A 45 4.29 7.73 1.68
CA VAL A 45 2.89 7.68 1.27
C VAL A 45 2.80 6.86 -0.02
N ILE A 46 1.95 5.85 -0.01
CA ILE A 46 1.77 4.92 -1.13
C ILE A 46 0.33 4.99 -1.59
N SER A 47 0.13 5.19 -2.90
CA SER A 47 -1.14 4.93 -3.57
C SER A 47 -1.09 3.50 -4.11
N SER A 48 -2.07 2.67 -3.74
CA SER A 48 -2.16 1.28 -4.17
C SER A 48 -3.62 0.85 -4.14
N HIS A 49 -4.04 0.08 -5.14
CA HIS A 49 -5.32 -0.63 -5.12
C HIS A 49 -5.32 -1.89 -4.24
N ALA A 50 -4.14 -2.32 -3.78
CA ALA A 50 -3.95 -3.49 -2.93
C ALA A 50 -3.51 -3.09 -1.52
N SER A 51 -3.99 -3.82 -0.52
CA SER A 51 -3.57 -3.67 0.87
C SER A 51 -2.13 -4.14 1.06
N ILE A 52 -1.32 -3.29 1.70
CA ILE A 52 0.10 -3.56 1.95
C ILE A 52 0.24 -4.08 3.37
N ASN A 53 0.80 -5.28 3.53
CA ASN A 53 1.01 -5.88 4.83
C ASN A 53 2.47 -5.73 5.28
N ALA A 54 2.81 -4.55 5.80
CA ALA A 54 4.15 -4.29 6.37
C ALA A 54 4.06 -3.70 7.79
N PRO A 55 4.93 -4.13 8.71
CA PRO A 55 4.91 -3.67 10.10
C PRO A 55 5.19 -2.17 10.19
N GLY A 56 4.32 -1.44 10.90
CA GLY A 56 4.41 0.02 11.04
C GLY A 56 3.73 0.81 9.91
N VAL A 57 3.23 0.14 8.88
CA VAL A 57 2.41 0.79 7.83
C VAL A 57 1.01 1.04 8.35
N ARG A 58 0.49 2.24 8.08
CA ARG A 58 -0.91 2.58 8.26
C ARG A 58 -1.54 2.59 6.88
N ASP A 59 -2.51 1.70 6.68
CA ASP A 59 -3.34 1.73 5.48
C ASP A 59 -4.37 2.85 5.63
N LEU A 60 -4.52 3.66 4.57
CA LEU A 60 -5.49 4.75 4.52
C LEU A 60 -6.32 4.57 3.25
N ASP A 61 -7.48 3.93 3.42
CA ASP A 61 -8.44 3.81 2.34
C ASP A 61 -9.19 5.14 2.15
N LEU A 62 -8.82 5.87 1.10
CA LEU A 62 -9.45 7.14 0.71
C LEU A 62 -10.87 6.95 0.18
N LEU A 63 -11.26 5.76 -0.29
CA LEU A 63 -12.63 5.47 -0.72
C LEU A 63 -13.57 5.30 0.48
N THR A 64 -13.03 4.93 1.64
CA THR A 64 -13.78 4.87 2.89
C THR A 64 -13.95 6.26 3.56
N MET A 65 -13.20 7.27 3.11
CA MET A 65 -13.28 8.66 3.61
C MET A 65 -14.42 9.46 2.96
N ASP A 66 -14.86 9.06 1.77
CA ASP A 66 -16.13 9.47 1.20
C ASP A 66 -17.19 8.46 1.63
N GLY A 67 -18.32 8.88 2.17
CA GLY A 67 -19.45 7.98 2.51
C GLY A 67 -20.11 7.32 1.29
N TYR A 68 -19.34 6.83 0.32
CA TYR A 68 -19.79 6.15 -0.87
C TYR A 68 -19.56 4.64 -0.70
N HIS A 69 -20.57 3.97 -0.12
CA HIS A 69 -20.65 2.52 -0.09
C HIS A 69 -20.82 1.96 -1.52
N GLY A 70 -19.71 1.76 -2.22
CA GLY A 70 -19.65 0.86 -3.36
C GLY A 70 -19.44 -0.55 -2.86
N THR A 71 -20.51 -1.34 -2.72
CA THR A 71 -20.40 -2.75 -2.33
C THR A 71 -19.65 -3.52 -3.41
N ARG A 72 -18.37 -3.84 -3.19
CA ARG A 72 -17.66 -4.85 -3.98
C ARG A 72 -17.61 -6.15 -3.20
N THR A 73 -18.57 -7.02 -3.53
CA THR A 73 -18.57 -8.44 -3.17
C THR A 73 -17.49 -9.15 -3.98
N GLU A 74 -16.39 -9.51 -3.33
CA GLU A 74 -15.55 -10.62 -3.76
C GLU A 74 -15.94 -11.82 -2.90
N ASP A 75 -16.93 -12.56 -3.38
CA ASP A 75 -16.95 -14.02 -3.39
C ASP A 75 -18.35 -14.53 -3.74
N GLY A 76 -18.40 -15.48 -4.67
CA GLY A 76 -19.60 -16.18 -5.05
C GLY A 76 -20.18 -16.95 -3.86
N THR A 77 -21.12 -16.35 -3.15
CA THR A 77 -22.32 -16.99 -2.58
C THR A 77 -23.21 -15.87 -2.05
N SER A 78 -24.25 -15.57 -2.83
CA SER A 78 -25.32 -14.66 -2.47
C SER A 78 -26.04 -15.14 -1.21
N ARG A 79 -26.03 -14.35 -0.15
CA ARG A 79 -27.03 -14.40 0.94
C ARG A 79 -27.37 -13.00 1.41
N THR A 80 -28.50 -12.51 0.92
CA THR A 80 -29.22 -11.32 1.38
C THR A 80 -29.63 -11.46 2.85
N ALA A 81 -29.21 -10.49 3.67
CA ALA A 81 -30.05 -9.89 4.71
C ALA A 81 -30.19 -8.43 4.25
N ILE A 82 -31.37 -7.88 3.98
CA ILE A 82 -32.60 -7.77 4.79
C ILE A 82 -33.80 -7.87 3.86
#